data_AF-A0A353JA52-F1
#
_entry.id   AF-A0A353JA52-F1
#
_cell.length_a   1.000
_cell.length_b   1.000
_cell.length_c   1.000
_cell.angle_alpha   90.00
_cell.angle_beta   90.00
_cell.angle_gamma   90.00
#
_symmetry.space_group_name_H-M   'P 1'
#
loop_
_entity.id
_entity.type
_entity.pdbx_description
1 polymer ?
#
loop_
_entity_poly.entity_id
_entity_poly.type
_entity_poly.pdbx_seq_one_letter_code
_entity_poly.pdbx_strand_id
1 'polypeptide(L)'
;MTDSKSLKNTRPIFCDEKKLKKCSLRIYTYLVLLSNLKDNISGERIFSHKDLNLSRMEKILKMNRRTIQKYMFELEREHLLLYNVRDNEYLELETDKEKWNYRKHHKDTYYVLHCPERFRKIPQETLKFLAADENISELTYKIYIALTNYQEIAILNKKEKKYFAPQDIRKMLGYEQHIDINKKISRSLKILKAYGLIDYDTCFYNNIYGKRIKAYVLFQANFYVNEDSEIDEKAEIVEDEIIDEIISGNYN
;
A
#
# COMPACT_ATOMS: atom_id res chain seq x y z
N MET A 1 5.82 -38.05 -37.38
CA MET A 1 6.66 -37.18 -36.54
C MET A 1 6.59 -35.78 -37.10
N THR A 2 5.69 -34.97 -36.55
CA THR A 2 5.63 -33.52 -36.74
C THR A 2 4.75 -32.98 -35.62
N ASP A 3 5.38 -32.28 -34.69
CA ASP A 3 4.77 -31.62 -33.54
C ASP A 3 3.80 -30.51 -33.99
N SER A 4 2.53 -30.63 -33.62
CA SER A 4 1.58 -29.52 -33.68
C SER A 4 1.46 -28.85 -32.31
N LYS A 5 1.94 -27.61 -32.25
CA LYS A 5 1.71 -26.59 -31.22
C LYS A 5 0.30 -26.65 -30.63
N SER A 6 0.17 -26.44 -29.32
CA SER A 6 -1.02 -25.77 -28.76
C SER A 6 -0.73 -25.27 -27.33
N LEU A 7 -0.82 -23.95 -27.16
CA LEU A 7 -0.75 -23.25 -25.90
C LEU A 7 -1.83 -23.78 -24.95
N LYS A 8 -1.44 -24.43 -23.85
CA LYS A 8 -2.33 -24.72 -22.73
C LYS A 8 -2.80 -23.40 -22.11
N ASN A 9 -4.02 -23.05 -22.46
CA ASN A 9 -4.83 -21.95 -21.99
C ASN A 9 -4.94 -21.97 -20.45
N THR A 10 -4.46 -20.92 -19.81
CA THR A 10 -4.71 -20.61 -18.41
C THR A 10 -6.08 -19.95 -18.26
N ARG A 11 -6.99 -20.58 -17.52
CA ARG A 11 -8.36 -20.12 -17.20
C ARG A 11 -8.46 -19.55 -15.77
N PRO A 12 -9.51 -18.76 -15.46
CA PRO A 12 -9.49 -17.79 -14.37
C PRO A 12 -9.65 -18.41 -12.99
N ILE A 13 -8.89 -17.85 -12.04
CA ILE A 13 -8.91 -18.23 -10.62
C ILE A 13 -10.12 -17.56 -9.95
N PHE A 14 -11.07 -18.36 -9.47
CA PHE A 14 -12.14 -17.92 -8.58
C PHE A 14 -11.60 -17.78 -7.17
N CYS A 15 -11.53 -16.54 -6.70
CA CYS A 15 -11.22 -16.19 -5.32
C CYS A 15 -12.44 -15.44 -4.81
N ASP A 16 -12.95 -15.81 -3.64
CA ASP A 16 -14.03 -15.06 -2.98
C ASP A 16 -13.70 -13.57 -3.04
N GLU A 17 -14.60 -12.74 -3.59
CA GLU A 17 -14.33 -11.35 -3.96
C GLU A 17 -13.74 -10.56 -2.77
N LYS A 18 -14.12 -10.93 -1.54
CA LYS A 18 -13.58 -10.36 -0.30
C LYS A 18 -12.09 -10.69 -0.09
N LYS A 19 -11.67 -11.92 -0.38
CA LYS A 19 -10.27 -12.38 -0.27
C LYS A 19 -9.41 -11.77 -1.39
N LEU A 20 -9.97 -11.63 -2.60
CA LEU A 20 -9.33 -10.91 -3.71
C LEU A 20 -9.07 -9.45 -3.35
N LYS A 21 -10.09 -8.73 -2.84
CA LYS A 21 -9.96 -7.35 -2.36
C LYS A 21 -8.91 -7.22 -1.25
N LYS A 22 -8.88 -8.15 -0.28
CA LYS A 22 -7.89 -8.15 0.81
C LYS A 22 -6.45 -8.25 0.29
N CYS A 23 -6.19 -9.14 -0.65
CA CYS A 23 -4.85 -9.32 -1.21
C CYS A 23 -4.44 -8.17 -2.14
N SER A 24 -5.36 -7.65 -2.96
CA SER A 24 -5.13 -6.43 -3.75
C SER A 24 -4.80 -5.24 -2.84
N LEU A 25 -5.49 -5.09 -1.71
CA LEU A 25 -5.17 -4.06 -0.72
C LEU A 25 -3.80 -4.24 -0.06
N ARG A 26 -3.33 -5.48 0.17
CA ARG A 26 -1.96 -5.74 0.65
C ARG A 26 -0.91 -5.31 -0.38
N ILE A 27 -1.15 -5.56 -1.67
CA ILE A 27 -0.27 -5.04 -2.73
C ILE A 27 -0.32 -3.53 -2.78
N TYR A 28 -1.51 -2.93 -2.82
CA TYR A 28 -1.70 -1.48 -2.83
C TYR A 28 -0.95 -0.81 -1.66
N THR A 29 -1.11 -1.37 -0.47
CA THR A 29 -0.39 -0.99 0.76
C THR A 29 1.12 -0.97 0.54
N TYR A 30 1.69 -2.04 -0.01
CA TYR A 30 3.11 -2.12 -0.31
C TYR A 30 3.56 -1.11 -1.38
N LEU A 31 2.77 -0.92 -2.44
CA LEU A 31 3.06 0.06 -3.48
C LEU A 31 3.03 1.49 -2.90
N VAL A 32 2.09 1.80 -1.99
CA VAL A 32 2.06 3.08 -1.26
C VAL A 32 3.36 3.28 -0.49
N LEU A 33 3.92 2.25 0.15
CA LEU A 33 5.22 2.35 0.83
C LEU A 33 6.35 2.68 -0.16
N LEU A 34 6.42 1.97 -1.30
CA LEU A 34 7.44 2.22 -2.32
C LEU A 34 7.37 3.64 -2.91
N SER A 35 6.16 4.16 -3.14
CA SER A 35 5.95 5.47 -3.76
C SER A 35 6.41 6.67 -2.91
N ASN A 36 6.66 6.48 -1.61
CA ASN A 36 7.12 7.54 -0.72
C ASN A 36 8.63 7.77 -0.76
N LEU A 37 9.39 6.90 -1.45
CA LEU A 37 10.86 6.95 -1.46
C LEU A 37 11.45 7.92 -2.51
N LYS A 38 10.61 8.60 -3.32
CA LYS A 38 11.05 9.53 -4.37
C LYS A 38 10.35 10.89 -4.26
N ASP A 39 11.00 11.93 -4.76
CA ASP A 39 10.54 13.32 -4.74
C ASP A 39 9.20 13.48 -5.47
N ASN A 40 8.10 13.52 -4.71
CA ASN A 40 6.73 13.67 -5.20
C ASN A 40 6.42 15.14 -5.59
N ILE A 41 7.13 15.67 -6.58
CA ILE A 41 6.99 17.07 -7.04
C ILE A 41 5.63 17.29 -7.75
N SER A 42 4.98 16.24 -8.25
CA SER A 42 3.69 16.34 -8.96
C SER A 42 2.45 16.21 -8.06
N GLY A 43 2.60 15.84 -6.79
CA GLY A 43 1.47 15.50 -5.91
C GLY A 43 0.84 14.14 -6.21
N GLU A 44 1.43 13.39 -7.14
CA GLU A 44 1.08 12.01 -7.46
C GLU A 44 2.10 11.06 -6.84
N ARG A 45 1.64 9.85 -6.49
CA ARG A 45 2.50 8.78 -5.97
C ARG A 45 3.07 7.98 -7.12
N ILE A 46 4.32 8.23 -7.46
CA ILE A 46 4.98 7.55 -8.59
C ILE A 46 6.01 6.52 -8.12
N PHE A 47 6.14 5.42 -8.86
CA PHE A 47 7.27 4.49 -8.68
C PHE A 47 7.62 3.82 -10.01
N SER A 48 8.91 3.49 -10.19
CA SER A 48 9.43 2.94 -11.44
C SER A 48 9.42 1.41 -11.44
N HIS A 49 9.52 0.80 -12.62
CA HIS A 49 9.70 -0.67 -12.72
C HIS A 49 10.92 -1.20 -11.99
N LYS A 50 11.98 -0.40 -11.88
CA LYS A 50 13.19 -0.78 -11.13
C LYS A 50 12.89 -0.99 -9.64
N ASP A 51 11.85 -0.34 -9.12
CA ASP A 51 11.42 -0.45 -7.72
C ASP A 51 10.51 -1.69 -7.51
N LEU A 52 9.89 -2.20 -8.58
CA LEU A 52 9.07 -3.42 -8.61
C LEU A 52 9.93 -4.68 -8.79
N ASN A 53 10.67 -5.05 -7.75
CA ASN A 53 11.31 -6.35 -7.70
C ASN A 53 10.29 -7.40 -7.23
N LEU A 54 9.77 -8.20 -8.17
CA LEU A 54 8.78 -9.25 -7.85
C LEU A 54 9.30 -10.24 -6.82
N SER A 55 10.57 -10.66 -6.87
CA SER A 55 11.13 -11.59 -5.87
C SER A 55 11.17 -10.97 -4.47
N ARG A 56 11.41 -9.66 -4.38
CA ARG A 56 11.29 -8.92 -3.11
C ARG A 56 9.84 -8.83 -2.64
N MET A 57 8.90 -8.59 -3.55
CA MET A 57 7.47 -8.59 -3.24
C MET A 57 7.00 -9.97 -2.79
N GLU A 58 7.46 -11.04 -3.43
CA GLU A 58 7.14 -12.42 -3.04
C GLU A 58 7.57 -12.68 -1.60
N LYS A 59 8.78 -12.25 -1.24
CA LYS A 59 9.30 -12.38 0.13
C LYS A 59 8.52 -11.56 1.15
N ILE A 60 8.25 -10.29 0.86
CA ILE A 60 7.61 -9.35 1.80
C ILE A 60 6.10 -9.63 1.95
N LEU A 61 5.43 -9.89 0.84
CA LEU A 61 3.98 -10.10 0.81
C LEU A 61 3.59 -11.55 1.07
N LYS A 62 4.58 -12.47 1.03
CA LYS A 62 4.37 -13.92 1.06
C LYS A 62 3.32 -14.35 0.02
N MET A 63 3.44 -13.82 -1.19
CA MET A 63 2.58 -14.14 -2.32
C MET A 63 3.45 -14.66 -3.46
N ASN A 64 3.00 -15.66 -4.22
CA ASN A 64 3.75 -16.07 -5.41
C ASN A 64 3.67 -15.00 -6.52
N ARG A 65 4.61 -15.03 -7.45
CA ARG A 65 4.72 -14.07 -8.56
C ARG A 65 3.45 -13.92 -9.39
N ARG A 66 2.78 -15.03 -9.70
CA ARG A 66 1.56 -15.02 -10.55
C ARG A 66 0.41 -14.30 -9.82
N THR A 67 0.27 -14.57 -8.53
CA THR A 67 -0.70 -13.92 -7.65
C THR A 67 -0.45 -12.41 -7.55
N ILE A 68 0.82 -12.00 -7.39
CA ILE A 68 1.19 -10.58 -7.37
C ILE A 68 0.80 -9.89 -8.68
N GLN A 69 1.13 -10.50 -9.82
CA GLN A 69 0.80 -9.95 -11.14
C GLN A 69 -0.72 -9.81 -11.31
N LYS A 70 -1.49 -10.87 -11.00
CA LYS A 70 -2.95 -10.85 -11.07
C LYS A 70 -3.52 -9.67 -10.28
N TYR A 71 -3.14 -9.53 -9.02
CA TYR A 71 -3.67 -8.48 -8.15
C TYR A 71 -3.17 -7.08 -8.51
N MET A 72 -2.00 -6.93 -9.14
CA MET A 72 -1.62 -5.64 -9.74
C MET A 72 -2.56 -5.25 -10.89
N PHE A 73 -2.94 -6.20 -11.75
CA PHE A 73 -3.93 -5.94 -12.80
C PHE A 73 -5.33 -5.66 -12.23
N GLU A 74 -5.72 -6.29 -11.11
CA GLU A 74 -6.95 -5.93 -10.39
C GLU A 74 -6.90 -4.47 -9.90
N LEU A 75 -5.79 -4.03 -9.30
CA LEU A 75 -5.63 -2.63 -8.89
C LEU A 75 -5.71 -1.65 -10.07
N GLU A 76 -5.27 -2.07 -11.26
CA GLU A 76 -5.41 -1.26 -12.47
C GLU A 76 -6.83 -1.19 -12.99
N ARG A 77 -7.56 -2.32 -12.98
CA ARG A 77 -8.98 -2.38 -13.32
C ARG A 77 -9.85 -1.56 -12.37
N GLU A 78 -9.47 -1.50 -11.09
CA GLU A 78 -10.12 -0.65 -10.08
C GLU A 78 -9.63 0.81 -10.12
N HIS A 79 -8.75 1.17 -11.06
CA HIS A 79 -8.14 2.51 -11.18
C HIS A 79 -7.40 2.99 -9.92
N LEU A 80 -6.96 2.09 -9.05
CA LEU A 80 -6.12 2.38 -7.89
C LEU A 80 -4.63 2.44 -8.24
N LEU A 81 -4.26 1.74 -9.32
CA LEU A 81 -2.95 1.76 -9.93
C LEU A 81 -3.13 2.16 -11.40
N LEU A 82 -2.34 3.11 -11.89
CA LEU A 82 -2.34 3.50 -13.28
C LEU A 82 -0.96 3.22 -13.84
N TYR A 83 -0.92 2.47 -14.93
CA TYR A 83 0.31 2.24 -15.66
C TYR A 83 0.50 3.33 -16.70
N ASN A 84 1.49 4.20 -16.50
CA ASN A 84 1.75 5.31 -17.39
C ASN A 84 2.69 4.87 -18.52
N VAL A 85 2.16 4.91 -19.73
CA VAL A 85 2.85 4.55 -20.97
C VAL A 85 2.94 5.77 -21.87
N ARG A 86 4.00 5.85 -22.65
CA ARG A 86 4.18 6.92 -23.64
C ARG A 86 3.36 6.68 -24.90
N ASP A 87 3.12 5.42 -25.23
CA ASP A 87 2.58 5.01 -26.52
C ASP A 87 1.27 4.22 -26.36
N ASN A 88 0.38 4.36 -27.34
CA ASN A 88 -0.93 3.71 -27.35
C ASN A 88 -0.87 2.18 -27.50
N GLU A 89 0.29 1.63 -27.89
CA GLU A 89 0.50 0.18 -28.11
C GLU A 89 0.11 -0.65 -26.88
N TYR A 90 0.34 -0.15 -25.66
CA TYR A 90 -0.05 -0.85 -24.44
C TYR A 90 -1.57 -1.00 -24.27
N LEU A 91 -2.34 -0.03 -24.76
CA LEU A 91 -3.81 -0.03 -24.66
C LEU A 91 -4.43 -1.05 -25.63
N GLU A 92 -3.72 -1.39 -26.70
CA GLU A 92 -4.14 -2.38 -27.70
C GLU A 92 -3.88 -3.83 -27.27
N LEU A 93 -3.13 -4.04 -26.18
CA LEU A 93 -2.86 -5.38 -25.66
C LEU A 93 -4.10 -5.96 -24.98
N GLU A 94 -4.52 -7.15 -25.40
CA GLU A 94 -5.75 -7.78 -24.91
C GLU A 94 -5.52 -8.62 -23.65
N THR A 95 -4.34 -9.24 -23.51
CA THR A 95 -4.08 -10.16 -22.40
C THR A 95 -3.15 -9.59 -21.33
N ASP A 96 -3.38 -9.98 -20.07
CA ASP A 96 -2.49 -9.66 -18.94
C ASP A 96 -1.05 -10.13 -19.18
N LYS A 97 -0.88 -11.24 -19.91
CA LYS A 97 0.44 -11.79 -20.25
C LYS A 97 1.19 -10.88 -21.21
N GLU A 98 0.53 -10.35 -22.24
CA GLU A 98 1.10 -9.40 -23.19
C GLU A 98 1.45 -8.10 -22.49
N LYS A 99 0.53 -7.54 -21.70
CA LYS A 99 0.75 -6.34 -20.88
C LYS A 99 1.95 -6.52 -19.95
N TRP A 100 2.08 -7.68 -19.30
CA TRP A 100 3.21 -7.95 -18.41
C TRP A 100 4.53 -8.07 -19.17
N ASN A 101 4.52 -8.67 -20.36
CA ASN A 101 5.70 -8.75 -21.21
C ASN A 101 6.11 -7.37 -21.73
N TYR A 102 5.16 -6.52 -22.14
CA TYR A 102 5.41 -5.15 -22.56
C TYR A 102 6.17 -4.36 -21.48
N ARG A 103 5.70 -4.43 -20.23
CA ARG A 103 6.33 -3.79 -19.05
C ARG A 103 7.79 -4.16 -18.85
N LYS A 104 8.15 -5.43 -19.09
CA LYS A 104 9.54 -5.90 -18.91
C LYS A 104 10.50 -5.25 -19.90
N HIS A 105 10.02 -4.90 -21.10
CA HIS A 105 10.83 -4.33 -22.17
C HIS A 105 10.89 -2.80 -22.11
N HIS A 106 9.86 -2.15 -21.58
CA HIS A 106 9.75 -0.68 -21.52
C HIS A 106 10.11 -0.13 -20.13
N LYS A 107 11.42 -0.10 -19.82
CA LYS A 107 11.93 0.27 -18.50
C LYS A 107 11.82 1.76 -18.15
N ASP A 108 11.48 2.61 -19.12
CA ASP A 108 11.29 4.05 -18.99
C ASP A 108 9.87 4.44 -18.54
N THR A 109 8.93 3.48 -18.56
CA THR A 109 7.56 3.65 -18.04
C THR A 109 7.51 3.57 -16.51
N TYR A 110 6.40 4.03 -15.93
CA TYR A 110 6.22 4.10 -14.48
C TYR A 110 4.77 3.84 -14.08
N TYR A 111 4.57 3.60 -12.78
CA TYR A 111 3.25 3.46 -12.20
C TYR A 111 2.90 4.70 -11.41
N VAL A 112 1.63 5.06 -11.44
CA VAL A 112 1.01 6.09 -10.63
C VAL A 112 0.00 5.42 -9.72
N LEU A 113 0.11 5.58 -8.40
CA LEU A 113 -0.97 5.21 -7.50
C LEU A 113 -1.96 6.35 -7.49
N HIS A 114 -3.16 6.07 -7.98
CA HIS A 114 -4.23 7.04 -7.91
C HIS A 114 -4.73 7.07 -6.46
N CYS A 115 -4.46 8.18 -5.77
CA CYS A 115 -4.94 8.42 -4.42
C CYS A 115 -5.86 9.64 -4.43
N PRO A 116 -7.11 9.49 -4.93
CA PRO A 116 -8.05 10.61 -5.07
C PRO A 116 -8.56 11.13 -3.71
N GLU A 117 -8.24 10.47 -2.60
CA GLU A 117 -8.85 10.71 -1.30
C GLU A 117 -7.93 11.49 -0.37
N ARG A 118 -8.51 12.46 0.38
CA ARG A 118 -7.80 13.24 1.41
C ARG A 118 -7.34 12.40 2.61
N PHE A 119 -7.86 11.18 2.73
CA PHE A 119 -7.65 10.31 3.87
C PHE A 119 -7.07 8.98 3.42
N ARG A 120 -6.18 8.42 4.24
CA ARG A 120 -5.57 7.12 3.97
C ARG A 120 -6.55 6.01 4.30
N LYS A 121 -6.76 5.08 3.36
CA LYS A 121 -7.36 3.77 3.66
C LYS A 121 -6.37 2.94 4.47
N ILE A 122 -6.74 2.59 5.71
CA ILE A 122 -5.92 1.77 6.60
C ILE A 122 -6.40 0.32 6.55
N PRO A 123 -5.53 -0.67 6.24
CA PRO A 123 -5.90 -2.08 6.24
C PRO A 123 -6.43 -2.52 7.61
N GLN A 124 -7.45 -3.37 7.59
CA GLN A 124 -8.09 -3.88 8.81
C GLN A 124 -7.10 -4.64 9.69
N GLU A 125 -6.11 -5.29 9.10
CA GLU A 125 -5.02 -6.00 9.80
C GLU A 125 -4.19 -5.05 10.65
N THR A 126 -3.92 -3.84 10.16
CA THR A 126 -3.21 -2.83 10.94
C THR A 126 -4.05 -2.35 12.12
N LEU A 127 -5.36 -2.17 11.91
CA LEU A 127 -6.27 -1.79 12.99
C LEU A 127 -6.38 -2.90 14.05
N LYS A 128 -6.47 -4.17 13.63
CA LYS A 128 -6.51 -5.33 14.52
C LYS A 128 -5.22 -5.47 15.33
N PHE A 129 -4.06 -5.30 14.69
CA PHE A 129 -2.77 -5.31 15.36
C PHE A 129 -2.70 -4.23 16.45
N LEU A 130 -3.07 -2.99 16.10
CA LEU A 130 -3.07 -1.87 17.05
C LEU A 130 -4.05 -2.08 18.21
N ALA A 131 -5.19 -2.72 17.96
CA ALA A 131 -6.22 -2.96 18.97
C ALA A 131 -5.90 -4.15 19.89
N ALA A 132 -5.11 -5.12 19.42
CA ALA A 132 -4.76 -6.33 20.17
C ALA A 132 -3.56 -6.15 21.12
N ASP A 133 -2.71 -5.16 20.87
CA ASP A 133 -1.51 -4.94 21.70
C ASP A 133 -1.82 -4.07 22.93
N GLU A 134 -1.69 -4.66 24.11
CA GLU A 134 -1.95 -3.99 25.40
C GLU A 134 -1.02 -2.79 25.67
N ASN A 135 0.13 -2.70 24.98
CA ASN A 135 1.05 -1.57 25.11
C ASN A 135 0.59 -0.34 24.29
N ILE A 136 -0.43 -0.51 23.43
CA ILE A 136 -0.93 0.53 22.55
C ILE A 136 -2.18 1.17 23.16
N SER A 137 -1.99 2.35 23.74
CA SER A 137 -3.12 3.15 24.23
C SER A 137 -3.96 3.73 23.09
N GLU A 138 -5.22 4.07 23.39
CA GLU A 138 -6.12 4.77 22.47
C GLU A 138 -5.49 6.05 21.87
N LEU A 139 -4.73 6.80 22.68
CA LEU A 139 -4.01 7.97 22.21
C LEU A 139 -2.95 7.60 21.15
N THR A 140 -2.22 6.51 21.35
CA THR A 140 -1.22 6.03 20.39
C THR A 140 -1.87 5.66 19.06
N TYR A 141 -3.00 4.98 19.11
CA TYR A 141 -3.82 4.66 17.94
C TYR A 141 -4.31 5.91 17.19
N LYS A 142 -4.87 6.89 17.91
CA LYS A 142 -5.31 8.17 17.33
C LYS A 142 -4.17 8.94 16.68
N ILE A 143 -2.98 8.95 17.31
CA ILE A 143 -1.77 9.58 16.74
C ILE A 143 -1.36 8.90 15.44
N TYR A 144 -1.38 7.56 15.38
CA TYR A 144 -1.05 6.83 14.14
C TYR A 144 -1.99 7.25 12.99
N ILE A 145 -3.30 7.25 13.22
CA ILE A 145 -4.29 7.68 12.22
C ILE A 145 -4.03 9.13 11.79
N ALA A 146 -3.84 10.05 12.75
CA ALA A 146 -3.57 11.44 12.45
C ALA A 146 -2.32 11.62 11.57
N LEU A 147 -1.23 10.92 11.87
CA LEU A 147 0.01 10.99 11.09
C LEU A 147 -0.11 10.35 9.70
N THR A 148 -0.87 9.27 9.56
CA THR A 148 -1.15 8.70 8.25
C THR A 148 -1.88 9.67 7.33
N ASN A 149 -2.90 10.36 7.85
CA ASN A 149 -3.65 11.36 7.09
C ASN A 149 -2.82 12.63 6.84
N TYR A 150 -2.01 13.04 7.83
CA TYR A 150 -1.06 14.14 7.66
C TYR A 150 -0.10 13.88 6.49
N GLN A 151 0.37 12.64 6.34
CA GLN A 151 1.20 12.25 5.21
C GLN A 151 0.47 12.38 3.86
N GLU A 152 -0.79 11.94 3.75
CA GLU A 152 -1.56 12.09 2.50
C GLU A 152 -1.78 13.56 2.15
N ILE A 153 -2.18 14.37 3.13
CA ILE A 153 -2.38 15.81 2.95
C ILE A 153 -1.08 16.49 2.50
N ALA A 154 0.07 16.10 3.06
CA ALA A 154 1.35 16.66 2.65
C ALA A 154 1.68 16.32 1.18
N ILE A 155 1.36 15.11 0.74
CA ILE A 155 1.59 14.66 -0.65
C ILE A 155 0.66 15.39 -1.61
N LEU A 156 -0.63 15.47 -1.31
CA LEU A 156 -1.61 16.22 -2.09
C LEU A 156 -1.20 17.69 -2.26
N ASN A 157 -0.61 18.29 -1.22
CA ASN A 157 -0.14 19.67 -1.24
C ASN A 157 1.32 19.84 -1.69
N LYS A 158 1.95 18.80 -2.27
CA LYS A 158 3.32 18.84 -2.81
C LYS A 158 4.38 19.33 -1.80
N LYS A 159 4.20 18.98 -0.52
CA LYS A 159 5.16 19.35 0.53
C LYS A 159 6.31 18.36 0.54
N GLU A 160 7.52 18.86 0.25
CA GLU A 160 8.77 18.06 0.32
C GLU A 160 9.01 17.49 1.71
N LYS A 161 8.70 18.26 2.75
CA LYS A 161 9.01 17.91 4.14
C LYS A 161 7.76 17.97 5.03
N LYS A 162 7.56 16.90 5.77
CA LYS A 162 6.39 16.67 6.63
C LYS A 162 6.75 16.97 8.09
N TYR A 163 7.00 18.25 8.39
CA TYR A 163 7.33 18.68 9.75
C TYR A 163 6.11 18.68 10.65
N PHE A 164 6.25 18.20 11.88
CA PHE A 164 5.23 18.36 12.91
C PHE A 164 5.85 18.50 14.30
N ALA A 165 5.24 19.28 15.16
CA ALA A 165 5.55 19.39 16.57
C ALA A 165 4.42 18.77 17.42
N PRO A 166 4.66 18.47 18.71
CA PRO A 166 3.60 17.94 19.58
C PRO A 166 2.33 18.80 19.62
N GLN A 167 2.47 20.13 19.47
CA GLN A 167 1.34 21.05 19.40
C GLN A 167 0.44 20.80 18.17
N ASP A 168 1.01 20.39 17.04
CA ASP A 168 0.27 20.14 15.81
C ASP A 168 -0.55 18.86 15.95
N ILE A 169 0.01 17.83 16.59
CA ILE A 169 -0.73 16.61 16.95
C ILE A 169 -1.86 16.93 17.93
N ARG A 170 -1.61 17.75 18.94
CA ARG A 170 -2.67 18.17 19.87
C ARG A 170 -3.81 18.85 19.14
N LYS A 171 -3.49 19.78 18.22
CA LYS A 171 -4.50 20.45 17.38
C LYS A 171 -5.27 19.47 16.49
N MET A 172 -4.59 18.51 15.86
CA MET A 172 -5.25 17.48 15.04
C MET A 172 -6.22 16.61 15.85
N LEU A 173 -5.98 16.45 17.14
CA LEU A 173 -6.77 15.59 18.03
C LEU A 173 -7.74 16.36 18.94
N GLY A 174 -7.82 17.70 18.84
CA GLY A 174 -8.68 18.53 19.70
C GLY A 174 -8.19 18.68 21.15
N TYR A 175 -6.88 18.58 21.38
CA TYR A 175 -6.22 18.68 22.69
C TYR A 175 -5.39 19.97 22.86
N GLU A 176 -5.77 21.09 22.23
CA GLU A 176 -4.97 22.32 22.17
C GLU A 176 -4.59 22.87 23.55
N GLN A 177 -5.48 22.72 24.54
CA GLN A 177 -5.27 23.23 25.90
C GLN A 177 -4.52 22.25 26.82
N HIS A 178 -4.35 20.99 26.42
CA HIS A 178 -3.77 19.94 27.25
C HIS A 178 -2.26 19.79 27.01
N ILE A 179 -1.45 20.70 27.56
CA ILE A 179 0.01 20.72 27.35
C ILE A 179 0.69 19.49 27.98
N ASP A 180 0.13 18.95 29.05
CA ASP A 180 0.58 17.75 29.76
C ASP A 180 0.62 16.49 28.86
N ILE A 181 -0.23 16.46 27.82
CA ILE A 181 -0.29 15.36 26.85
C ILE A 181 0.99 15.26 25.98
N ASN A 182 1.82 16.31 25.89
CA ASN A 182 3.06 16.30 25.09
C ASN A 182 4.02 15.15 25.45
N LYS A 183 4.10 14.79 26.74
CA LYS A 183 4.91 13.64 27.19
C LYS A 183 4.33 12.32 26.66
N LYS A 184 3.01 12.18 26.69
CA LYS A 184 2.29 11.01 26.16
C LYS A 184 2.46 10.90 24.64
N ILE A 185 2.30 12.00 23.91
CA ILE A 185 2.57 12.06 22.45
C ILE A 185 3.99 11.57 22.14
N SER A 186 4.99 12.10 22.85
CA SER A 186 6.38 11.71 22.62
C SER A 186 6.63 10.22 22.90
N ARG A 187 5.96 9.63 23.89
CA ARG A 187 6.00 8.19 24.16
C ARG A 187 5.32 7.39 23.04
N SER A 188 4.12 7.78 22.62
CA SER A 188 3.39 7.15 21.52
C SER A 188 4.18 7.15 20.22
N LEU A 189 4.86 8.25 19.87
CA LEU A 189 5.73 8.31 18.70
C LEU A 189 6.88 7.29 18.76
N LYS A 190 7.50 7.12 19.94
CA LYS A 190 8.56 6.12 20.13
C LYS A 190 8.02 4.69 19.97
N ILE A 191 6.85 4.41 20.53
CA ILE A 191 6.17 3.11 20.40
C ILE A 191 5.88 2.80 18.93
N LEU A 192 5.22 3.72 18.22
CA LEU A 192 4.91 3.55 16.80
C LEU A 192 6.15 3.38 15.93
N LYS A 193 7.26 4.07 16.25
CA LYS A 193 8.54 3.88 15.57
C LYS A 193 9.16 2.51 15.86
N ALA A 194 9.07 2.02 17.10
CA ALA A 194 9.57 0.69 17.47
C ALA A 194 8.83 -0.44 16.74
N TYR A 195 7.52 -0.29 16.52
CA TYR A 195 6.73 -1.20 15.69
C TYR A 195 6.95 -1.01 14.17
N GLY A 196 7.79 -0.06 13.76
CA GLY A 196 7.99 0.26 12.36
C GLY A 196 6.76 0.84 11.66
N LEU A 197 5.74 1.28 12.41
CA LEU A 197 4.51 1.87 11.86
C LEU A 197 4.67 3.33 11.46
N ILE A 198 5.67 4.02 12.02
CA ILE A 198 6.11 5.32 11.53
C ILE A 198 7.63 5.37 11.50
N ASP A 199 8.17 6.19 10.62
CA ASP A 199 9.56 6.61 10.65
C ASP A 199 9.66 8.13 10.61
N TYR A 200 10.50 8.65 11.49
CA TYR A 200 10.72 10.08 11.64
C TYR A 200 12.09 10.38 12.24
N ASP A 201 12.61 11.55 11.92
CA ASP A 201 13.74 12.13 12.66
C ASP A 201 13.30 13.26 13.58
N THR A 202 14.10 13.48 14.62
CA THR A 202 13.92 14.61 15.52
C THR A 202 14.73 15.79 15.03
N CYS A 203 14.09 16.95 14.93
CA CYS A 203 14.74 18.20 14.59
C CYS A 203 14.31 19.32 15.55
N PHE A 204 14.85 20.52 15.32
CA PHE A 204 14.49 21.72 16.07
C PHE A 204 14.37 22.89 15.11
N TYR A 205 13.41 23.77 15.38
CA TYR A 205 13.30 25.06 14.71
C TYR A 205 13.09 26.16 15.74
N ASN A 206 13.43 27.41 15.39
CA ASN A 206 13.12 28.57 16.22
C ASN A 206 11.76 29.12 15.79
N ASN A 207 10.84 29.31 16.74
CA ASN A 207 9.59 29.99 16.44
C ASN A 207 9.82 31.50 16.21
N ILE A 208 8.75 32.24 15.91
CA ILE A 208 8.79 33.70 15.68
C ILE A 208 9.34 34.49 16.89
N TYR A 209 9.37 33.89 18.07
CA TYR A 209 9.91 34.48 19.30
C TYR A 209 11.34 34.02 19.62
N GLY A 210 12.02 33.34 18.69
CA GLY A 210 13.37 32.82 18.89
C GLY A 210 13.46 31.60 19.82
N LYS A 211 12.33 31.05 20.28
CA LYS A 211 12.31 29.86 21.14
C LYS A 211 12.55 28.61 20.30
N ARG A 212 13.53 27.82 20.72
CA ARG A 212 13.83 26.51 20.12
C ARG A 212 12.72 25.51 20.46
N ILE A 213 12.00 25.05 19.44
CA ILE A 213 10.91 24.09 19.55
C ILE A 213 11.36 22.75 18.98
N LYS A 214 11.10 21.67 19.72
CA LYS A 214 11.30 20.30 19.24
C LYS A 214 10.25 19.97 18.19
N ALA A 215 10.70 19.48 17.05
CA ALA A 215 9.86 19.03 15.96
C ALA A 215 10.33 17.67 15.44
N TYR A 216 9.52 17.10 14.57
CA TYR A 216 9.74 15.80 13.95
C TYR A 216 9.57 15.94 12.44
N VAL A 217 10.41 15.24 11.70
CA VAL A 217 10.30 15.10 10.25
C VAL A 217 9.70 13.74 9.98
N LEU A 218 8.42 13.67 9.61
CA LEU A 218 7.82 12.39 9.22
C LEU A 218 8.39 11.97 7.87
N PHE A 219 9.16 10.89 7.85
CA PHE A 219 9.57 10.28 6.59
C PHE A 219 8.42 9.44 6.05
N GLN A 220 7.91 8.55 6.90
CA GLN A 220 6.94 7.55 6.47
C GLN A 220 5.95 7.20 7.58
N ALA A 221 4.70 6.95 7.20
CA ALA A 221 3.76 6.15 7.98
C ALA A 221 3.51 4.83 7.21
N ASN A 222 3.69 3.71 7.90
CA ASN A 222 3.65 2.35 7.37
C ASN A 222 2.43 1.61 7.87
N PHE A 223 2.13 0.48 7.25
CA PHE A 223 1.09 -0.43 7.69
C PHE A 223 1.70 -1.65 8.37
N TYR A 224 0.95 -2.26 9.29
CA TYR A 224 1.32 -3.56 9.81
C TYR A 224 1.11 -4.62 8.73
N VAL A 225 2.14 -5.41 8.48
CA VAL A 225 2.07 -6.58 7.60
C VAL A 225 2.30 -7.79 8.49
N ASN A 226 1.26 -8.57 8.76
CA ASN A 226 1.42 -9.83 9.47
C ASN A 226 2.18 -10.79 8.57
N GLU A 227 3.36 -11.21 9.01
CA GLU A 227 4.11 -12.25 8.33
C GLU A 227 3.41 -13.61 8.49
N ASP A 228 2.70 -13.86 9.60
CA ASP A 228 2.17 -15.19 9.94
C ASP A 228 0.69 -15.39 9.62
N SER A 229 0.03 -14.42 8.97
CA SER A 229 -1.34 -14.64 8.51
C SER A 229 -1.35 -15.76 7.48
N GLU A 230 -1.92 -16.91 7.84
CA GLU A 230 -2.08 -18.09 6.99
C GLU A 230 -2.52 -17.68 5.59
N ILE A 231 -1.62 -17.92 4.65
CA ILE A 231 -1.95 -17.93 3.23
C ILE A 231 -2.50 -19.31 3.00
N ASP A 232 -3.74 -19.34 2.57
CA ASP A 232 -4.27 -20.54 1.96
C ASP A 232 -3.49 -20.78 0.66
N GLU A 233 -2.46 -21.63 0.75
CA GLU A 233 -1.74 -22.17 -0.39
C GLU A 233 -2.69 -22.94 -1.33
N LYS A 234 -3.89 -23.28 -0.85
CA LYS A 234 -5.01 -23.84 -1.61
C LYS A 234 -5.92 -22.76 -2.21
N ALA A 235 -5.33 -21.76 -2.86
CA ALA A 235 -5.98 -21.31 -4.10
C ALA A 235 -5.85 -22.46 -5.12
N GLU A 236 -6.52 -23.57 -4.85
CA GLU A 236 -6.54 -24.76 -5.69
C GLU A 236 -7.23 -24.40 -7.00
N ILE A 237 -6.58 -24.80 -8.09
CA ILE A 237 -7.11 -24.67 -9.43
C ILE A 237 -8.25 -25.68 -9.51
N VAL A 238 -9.50 -25.21 -9.53
CA VAL A 238 -10.66 -26.06 -9.77
C VAL A 238 -10.57 -26.58 -11.20
N GLU A 239 -10.63 -27.90 -11.38
CA GLU A 239 -10.57 -28.54 -12.70
C GLU A 239 -11.81 -28.18 -13.53
N ASP A 240 -11.61 -27.96 -14.84
CA ASP A 240 -12.62 -27.43 -15.77
C ASP A 240 -13.93 -28.26 -15.82
N GLU A 241 -13.86 -29.55 -15.50
CA GLU A 241 -15.01 -30.48 -15.53
C GLU A 241 -16.13 -30.05 -14.56
N ILE A 242 -15.79 -29.49 -13.40
CA ILE A 242 -16.75 -29.00 -12.39
C ILE A 242 -17.44 -27.71 -12.87
N ILE A 243 -16.75 -26.87 -13.65
CA ILE A 243 -17.28 -25.58 -14.14
C ILE A 243 -18.28 -25.81 -15.27
N ASP A 244 -18.01 -26.77 -16.17
CA ASP A 244 -18.95 -27.13 -17.23
C ASP A 244 -20.21 -27.81 -16.66
N GLU A 245 -20.11 -28.61 -15.58
CA GLU A 245 -21.29 -29.13 -14.84
C GLU A 245 -22.13 -27.99 -14.24
N ILE A 246 -21.49 -27.00 -13.62
CA ILE A 246 -22.18 -25.84 -13.00
C ILE A 246 -22.82 -24.93 -14.06
N ILE A 247 -22.16 -24.66 -15.19
CA ILE A 247 -22.66 -23.78 -16.26
C ILE A 247 -23.72 -24.47 -17.12
N SER A 248 -23.59 -25.77 -17.37
CA SER A 248 -24.59 -26.55 -18.14
C SER A 248 -25.85 -26.88 -17.34
N GLY A 249 -25.85 -26.64 -16.02
CA GLY A 249 -27.00 -26.90 -15.16
C GLY A 249 -27.32 -28.38 -14.96
N ASN A 250 -26.43 -29.29 -15.37
CA ASN A 250 -26.59 -30.72 -15.18
C ASN A 250 -26.00 -31.13 -13.83
N TYR A 251 -26.78 -30.97 -12.77
CA TYR A 251 -26.53 -31.68 -11.52
C TYR A 251 -27.21 -33.05 -11.60
N ASN A 252 -26.43 -34.14 -11.52
CA ASN A 252 -26.93 -35.45 -11.09
C ASN A 252 -26.82 -35.56 -9.57
#